data_AF-A0A6B0ZPG7-F1
#
_entry.id   AF-A0A6B0ZPG7-F1
#
_cell.length_a   1.000
_cell.length_b   1.000
_cell.length_c   1.000
_cell.angle_alpha   90.00
_cell.angle_beta   90.00
_cell.angle_gamma   90.00
#
_symmetry.space_group_name_H-M   'P 1'
#
loop_
_entity.id
_entity.type
_entity.pdbx_description
1 polymer ?
#
loop_
_entity_poly.entity_id
_entity_poly.type
_entity_poly.pdbx_seq_one_letter_code
_entity_poly.pdbx_strand_id
1 'polypeptide(L)'
;MSEIESAWGRYPGYAIDLVPWSGRGRATFNGAIVAESDSCLIVKESDHQDQLYFPMNDVVWEHFTETDLHTVCPFKGEADYWSLAVGDRSEENVVWAYRRPFPEVAGLEGHVAFYTDRVQVALLEEVAEDDGDVVVYPFPVWGTAADLARLIDVVPDGDGRFTSPSFPDPPLGTFVDIPDRFRPRQVIEGGQLLGQAIVAASKTVPDQRVVSASMVFTRAARFDSPLAVEVDVLRQGRTYSTVETRIVQHDKLCAVGLVLLDSGGEDVYRVTAEMPEVPDPLECPLRDFGVIGRDIRVVDGAYNFDPDDMGPPELFVWMRYRDRPEAPAMQAALLAQATTHYTIGASMRPFQGITEALAHKTLSTGPMTVDIAFHDEANAADWHLYENPAIYAGRGHVQGQGRIFAQDGRLVASYSLHAMVRSFDADAKQLGGFTSAM
;
A
#
# COMPACT_ATOMS: atom_id res chain seq x y z
N MET A 1 6.49 45.58 -7.95
CA MET A 1 6.45 44.22 -7.40
C MET A 1 7.90 43.78 -7.23
N SER A 2 8.29 43.34 -6.03
CA SER A 2 9.60 42.71 -5.83
C SER A 2 9.67 41.46 -6.69
N GLU A 3 10.76 41.28 -7.41
CA GLU A 3 11.05 40.05 -8.15
C GLU A 3 11.06 38.88 -7.17
N ILE A 4 10.26 37.84 -7.44
CA ILE A 4 10.22 36.65 -6.58
C ILE A 4 11.53 35.90 -6.81
N GLU A 5 12.37 35.86 -5.80
CA GLU A 5 13.68 35.21 -5.89
C GLU A 5 13.53 33.69 -5.76
N SER A 6 14.05 32.96 -6.74
CA SER A 6 14.12 31.50 -6.73
C SER A 6 15.05 30.99 -5.62
N ALA A 7 14.60 29.94 -4.92
CA ALA A 7 15.40 29.27 -3.89
C ALA A 7 16.26 28.11 -4.41
N TRP A 8 16.16 27.74 -5.70
CA TRP A 8 16.89 26.61 -6.29
C TRP A 8 18.40 26.66 -6.02
N GLY A 9 19.03 27.84 -6.19
CA GLY A 9 20.46 28.03 -5.92
C GLY A 9 20.87 27.89 -4.44
N ARG A 10 19.92 27.98 -3.50
CA ARG A 10 20.16 27.84 -2.05
C ARG A 10 19.98 26.39 -1.57
N TYR A 11 19.23 25.57 -2.30
CA TYR A 11 18.87 24.20 -1.92
C TYR A 11 19.19 23.21 -3.04
N PRO A 12 20.48 22.87 -3.26
CA PRO A 12 20.91 22.04 -4.39
C PRO A 12 20.44 20.58 -4.32
N GLY A 13 19.88 20.13 -3.19
CA GLY A 13 19.29 18.80 -3.04
C GLY A 13 17.76 18.78 -3.14
N TYR A 14 17.11 19.92 -3.36
CA TYR A 14 15.66 20.01 -3.56
C TYR A 14 15.33 19.62 -4.99
N ALA A 15 14.33 18.75 -5.17
CA ALA A 15 13.92 18.26 -6.48
C ALA A 15 12.41 18.42 -6.68
N ILE A 16 12.03 18.76 -7.91
CA ILE A 16 10.65 18.71 -8.40
C ILE A 16 10.68 18.00 -9.74
N ASP A 17 10.17 16.78 -9.78
CA ASP A 17 10.06 15.98 -10.98
C ASP A 17 8.64 16.09 -11.55
N LEU A 18 8.59 16.41 -12.85
CA LEU A 18 7.36 16.49 -13.64
C LEU A 18 7.23 15.17 -14.41
N VAL A 19 6.49 14.21 -13.86
CA VAL A 19 6.37 12.86 -14.43
C VAL A 19 5.07 12.74 -15.22
N PRO A 20 5.10 12.58 -16.55
CA PRO A 20 3.88 12.33 -17.32
C PRO A 20 3.19 11.05 -16.85
N TRP A 21 1.88 11.14 -16.60
CA TRP A 21 1.04 9.98 -16.39
C TRP A 21 0.62 9.42 -17.74
N SER A 22 0.83 8.13 -17.98
CA SER A 22 0.48 7.48 -19.25
C SER A 22 -0.98 7.06 -19.35
N GLY A 23 -1.70 7.01 -18.23
CA GLY A 23 -3.14 6.77 -18.18
C GLY A 23 -3.93 8.08 -18.16
N ARG A 24 -5.18 7.98 -17.71
CA ARG A 24 -6.08 9.13 -17.57
C ARG A 24 -6.09 9.64 -16.13
N GLY A 25 -6.10 10.96 -15.94
CA GLY A 25 -6.44 11.58 -14.65
C GLY A 25 -7.90 12.02 -14.64
N ARG A 26 -8.56 11.95 -13.48
CA ARG A 26 -9.92 12.46 -13.27
C ARG A 26 -10.01 13.22 -11.95
N ALA A 27 -10.65 14.39 -11.99
CA ALA A 27 -11.07 15.13 -10.81
C ALA A 27 -12.61 15.21 -10.78
N THR A 28 -13.22 14.85 -9.65
CA THR A 28 -14.67 14.83 -9.44
C THR A 28 -15.03 15.64 -8.19
N PHE A 29 -16.07 16.47 -8.30
CA PHE A 29 -16.63 17.22 -7.17
C PHE A 29 -18.15 17.20 -7.22
N ASN A 30 -18.78 16.86 -6.08
CA ASN A 30 -20.23 16.70 -5.96
C ASN A 30 -20.86 15.81 -7.06
N GLY A 31 -20.16 14.74 -7.45
CA GLY A 31 -20.59 13.81 -8.50
C GLY A 31 -20.37 14.27 -9.94
N ALA A 32 -19.93 15.52 -10.18
CA ALA A 32 -19.58 16.03 -11.50
C ALA A 32 -18.08 15.88 -11.77
N ILE A 33 -17.73 15.48 -13.01
CA ILE A 33 -16.34 15.52 -13.48
C ILE A 33 -15.98 16.98 -13.74
N VAL A 34 -14.97 17.49 -13.05
CA VAL A 34 -14.51 18.89 -13.16
C VAL A 34 -13.19 19.01 -13.93
N ALA A 35 -12.45 17.92 -14.09
CA ALA A 35 -11.34 17.79 -15.04
C ALA A 35 -11.14 16.31 -15.39
N GLU A 36 -10.79 16.02 -16.65
CA GLU A 36 -10.42 14.67 -17.10
C GLU A 36 -9.44 14.78 -18.27
N SER A 37 -8.28 14.13 -18.18
CA SER A 37 -7.21 14.28 -19.18
C SER A 37 -6.33 13.04 -19.30
N ASP A 38 -5.88 12.72 -20.52
CA ASP A 38 -4.86 11.71 -20.81
C ASP A 38 -3.44 12.32 -20.87
N SER A 39 -3.27 13.55 -20.37
CA SER A 39 -2.01 14.31 -20.43
C SER A 39 -1.67 14.96 -19.09
N CYS A 40 -2.04 14.30 -17.99
CA CYS A 40 -1.71 14.78 -16.65
C CYS A 40 -0.22 14.62 -16.32
N LEU A 41 0.26 15.47 -15.42
CA LEU A 41 1.60 15.39 -14.82
C LEU A 41 1.48 15.02 -13.34
N ILE A 42 2.13 13.95 -12.91
CA ILE A 42 2.38 13.69 -11.50
C ILE A 42 3.61 14.51 -11.11
N VAL A 43 3.40 15.47 -10.22
CA VAL A 43 4.46 16.34 -9.71
C VAL A 43 4.95 15.76 -8.39
N LYS A 44 6.17 15.23 -8.42
CA LYS A 44 6.87 14.70 -7.26
C LYS A 44 7.81 15.76 -6.74
N GLU A 45 7.56 16.25 -5.55
CA GLU A 45 8.35 17.33 -4.96
C GLU A 45 8.95 16.88 -3.64
N SER A 46 10.22 17.21 -3.44
CA SER A 46 10.89 17.04 -2.15
C SER A 46 10.00 17.57 -1.03
N ASP A 47 9.72 16.71 -0.06
CA ASP A 47 8.97 17.06 1.14
C ASP A 47 7.48 17.30 1.01
N HIS A 48 6.89 16.93 -0.13
CA HIS A 48 5.48 17.13 -0.39
C HIS A 48 4.82 15.84 -0.85
N GLN A 49 3.53 15.73 -0.56
CA GLN A 49 2.70 14.70 -1.16
C GLN A 49 2.56 14.98 -2.66
N ASP A 50 2.74 13.95 -3.49
CA ASP A 50 2.59 14.04 -4.94
C ASP A 50 1.28 14.74 -5.31
N GLN A 51 1.34 15.61 -6.32
CA GLN A 51 0.21 16.36 -6.83
C GLN A 51 -0.06 15.99 -8.29
N LEU A 52 -1.33 15.85 -8.67
CA LEU A 52 -1.72 15.62 -10.06
C LEU A 52 -2.10 16.94 -10.72
N TYR A 53 -1.36 17.29 -11.76
CA TYR A 53 -1.59 18.48 -12.56
C TYR A 53 -2.30 18.12 -13.87
N PHE A 54 -3.37 18.84 -14.16
CA PHE A 54 -4.20 18.71 -15.35
C PHE A 54 -3.91 19.86 -16.31
N PRO A 55 -3.84 19.63 -17.63
CA PRO A 55 -3.85 20.72 -18.60
C PRO A 55 -5.08 21.60 -18.40
N MET A 56 -4.92 22.92 -18.40
CA MET A 56 -6.03 23.86 -18.23
C MET A 56 -7.14 23.69 -19.28
N ASN A 57 -6.80 23.21 -20.48
CA ASN A 57 -7.78 22.98 -21.55
C ASN A 57 -8.74 21.81 -21.26
N ASP A 58 -8.38 20.93 -20.33
CA ASP A 58 -9.16 19.73 -19.98
C ASP A 58 -9.97 19.92 -18.69
N VAL A 59 -10.00 21.16 -18.18
CA VAL A 59 -10.77 21.58 -17.00
C VAL A 59 -12.11 22.16 -17.44
N VAL A 60 -13.18 21.77 -16.74
CA VAL A 60 -14.54 22.26 -16.97
C VAL A 60 -14.73 23.60 -16.25
N TRP A 61 -14.19 24.68 -16.82
CA TRP A 61 -14.11 26.02 -16.20
C TRP A 61 -15.44 26.65 -15.80
N GLU A 62 -16.59 26.14 -16.28
CA GLU A 62 -17.92 26.66 -15.92
C GLU A 62 -18.23 26.55 -14.42
N HIS A 63 -17.55 25.65 -13.71
CA HIS A 63 -17.70 25.44 -12.27
C HIS A 63 -16.77 26.32 -11.43
N PHE A 64 -15.89 27.11 -12.03
CA PHE A 64 -14.80 27.79 -11.33
C PHE A 64 -14.92 29.30 -11.39
N THR A 65 -14.48 29.97 -10.33
CA THR A 65 -14.36 31.42 -10.26
C THR A 65 -12.99 31.78 -9.73
N GLU A 66 -12.24 32.58 -10.48
CA GLU A 66 -10.93 33.09 -10.07
C GLU A 66 -11.06 33.96 -8.82
N THR A 67 -10.09 33.86 -7.93
CA THR A 67 -10.05 34.63 -6.68
C THR A 67 -8.88 35.60 -6.67
N ASP A 68 -8.93 36.58 -5.77
CA ASP A 68 -7.81 37.52 -5.55
C ASP A 68 -6.66 36.89 -4.74
N LEU A 69 -6.74 35.60 -4.41
CA LEU A 69 -5.72 34.91 -3.62
C LEU A 69 -4.52 34.58 -4.52
N HIS A 70 -3.35 35.02 -4.08
CA HIS A 70 -2.07 34.61 -4.63
C HIS A 70 -1.15 34.14 -3.51
N THR A 71 -0.40 33.07 -3.76
CA THR A 71 0.64 32.59 -2.85
C THR A 71 1.97 32.48 -3.59
N VAL A 72 3.06 32.46 -2.85
CA VAL A 72 4.41 32.35 -3.43
C VAL A 72 5.06 31.07 -2.95
N CYS A 73 5.40 30.20 -3.90
CA CYS A 73 6.26 29.06 -3.69
C CYS A 73 7.70 29.42 -4.08
N PRO A 74 8.69 29.23 -3.19
CA PRO A 74 10.08 29.59 -3.47
C PRO A 74 10.74 28.75 -4.59
N PHE A 75 10.12 27.63 -4.99
CA PHE A 75 10.63 26.73 -6.04
C PHE A 75 9.80 26.73 -7.32
N LYS A 76 8.53 27.17 -7.25
CA LYS A 76 7.63 27.17 -8.41
C LYS A 76 7.22 28.56 -8.89
N GLY A 77 7.27 29.58 -8.05
CA GLY A 77 6.84 30.94 -8.38
C GLY A 77 5.52 31.32 -7.72
N GLU A 78 4.80 32.27 -8.33
CA GLU A 78 3.51 32.75 -7.85
C GLU A 78 2.37 31.82 -8.30
N ALA A 79 1.51 31.42 -7.37
CA ALA A 79 0.32 30.61 -7.63
C ALA A 79 -0.94 31.48 -7.65
N ASP A 80 -1.77 31.28 -8.67
CA ASP A 80 -3.13 31.82 -8.80
C ASP A 80 -4.15 30.77 -8.32
N TYR A 81 -5.31 31.20 -7.82
CA TYR A 81 -6.32 30.32 -7.23
C TYR A 81 -7.74 30.51 -7.79
N TRP A 82 -8.51 29.43 -7.75
CA TRP A 82 -9.94 29.42 -8.10
C TRP A 82 -10.76 28.70 -7.04
N SER A 83 -11.96 29.22 -6.81
CA SER A 83 -13.02 28.54 -6.06
C SER A 83 -13.87 27.69 -6.99
N LEU A 84 -14.37 26.56 -6.49
CA LEU A 84 -15.16 25.58 -7.23
C LEU A 84 -16.58 25.53 -6.66
N ALA A 85 -17.59 25.52 -7.52
CA ALA A 85 -18.99 25.32 -7.14
C ALA A 85 -19.72 24.38 -8.11
N VAL A 86 -20.36 23.35 -7.56
CA VAL A 86 -21.19 22.40 -8.32
C VAL A 86 -22.45 22.11 -7.52
N GLY A 87 -23.61 22.48 -8.09
CA GLY A 87 -24.89 22.32 -7.41
C GLY A 87 -24.99 23.18 -6.14
N ASP A 88 -25.25 22.54 -5.00
CA ASP A 88 -25.37 23.16 -3.68
C ASP A 88 -24.07 23.18 -2.86
N ARG A 89 -22.97 22.64 -3.40
CA ARG A 89 -21.67 22.57 -2.74
C ARG A 89 -20.66 23.53 -3.39
N SER A 90 -19.83 24.13 -2.55
CA SER A 90 -18.73 24.99 -2.99
C SER A 90 -17.50 24.83 -2.10
N GLU A 91 -16.32 24.93 -2.67
CA GLU A 91 -15.02 24.94 -1.98
C GLU A 91 -14.22 26.17 -2.42
N GLU A 92 -13.69 26.91 -1.44
CA GLU A 92 -12.95 28.14 -1.70
C GLU A 92 -11.47 27.84 -1.98
N ASN A 93 -10.89 28.50 -2.99
CA ASN A 93 -9.46 28.40 -3.35
C ASN A 93 -8.98 26.95 -3.50
N VAL A 94 -9.79 26.09 -4.12
CA VAL A 94 -9.55 24.64 -4.15
C VAL A 94 -8.64 24.18 -5.30
N VAL A 95 -8.46 25.06 -6.29
CA VAL A 95 -7.60 24.85 -7.46
C VAL A 95 -6.52 25.90 -7.50
N TRP A 96 -5.31 25.51 -7.85
CA TRP A 96 -4.20 26.45 -8.08
C TRP A 96 -3.45 26.16 -9.36
N ALA A 97 -2.77 27.18 -9.88
CA ALA A 97 -1.86 27.06 -11.02
C ALA A 97 -0.69 28.02 -10.89
N TYR A 98 0.43 27.66 -11.50
CA TYR A 98 1.58 28.56 -11.69
C TYR A 98 1.53 29.08 -13.12
N ARG A 99 0.94 30.27 -13.34
CA ARG A 99 0.84 30.87 -14.69
C ARG A 99 2.19 31.30 -15.26
N ARG A 100 3.14 31.62 -14.37
CA ARG A 100 4.51 32.03 -14.71
C ARG A 100 5.49 31.27 -13.81
N PRO A 101 5.65 29.95 -14.03
CA PRO A 101 6.52 29.15 -13.19
C PRO A 101 7.99 29.53 -13.39
N PHE A 102 8.84 29.17 -12.43
CA PHE A 102 10.29 29.32 -12.63
C PHE A 102 10.82 28.39 -13.74
N PRO A 103 11.94 28.74 -14.41
CA PRO A 103 12.49 27.95 -15.52
C PRO A 103 12.71 26.47 -15.21
N GLU A 104 13.09 26.14 -13.98
CA GLU A 104 13.32 24.77 -13.50
C GLU A 104 12.05 23.90 -13.52
N VAL A 105 10.88 24.53 -13.44
CA VAL A 105 9.56 23.85 -13.46
C VAL A 105 8.64 24.43 -14.54
N ALA A 106 9.21 24.92 -15.65
CA ALA A 106 8.48 25.55 -16.74
C ALA A 106 7.37 24.65 -17.33
N GLY A 107 7.50 23.32 -17.21
CA GLY A 107 6.47 22.36 -17.63
C GLY A 107 5.12 22.48 -16.89
N LEU A 108 5.06 23.20 -15.76
CA LEU A 108 3.81 23.50 -15.07
C LEU A 108 2.98 24.59 -15.73
N GLU A 109 3.55 25.35 -16.67
CA GLU A 109 2.82 26.39 -17.38
C GLU A 109 1.61 25.76 -18.10
N GLY A 110 0.44 26.40 -17.96
CA GLY A 110 -0.80 25.89 -18.55
C GLY A 110 -1.41 24.66 -17.84
N HIS A 111 -0.96 24.34 -16.63
CA HIS A 111 -1.54 23.26 -15.82
C HIS A 111 -2.12 23.76 -14.49
N VAL A 112 -3.11 23.03 -13.96
CA VAL A 112 -3.74 23.27 -12.66
C VAL A 112 -3.69 22.02 -11.79
N ALA A 113 -3.70 22.19 -10.47
CA ALA A 113 -3.85 21.08 -9.52
C ALA A 113 -4.96 21.37 -8.50
N PHE A 114 -5.45 20.32 -7.86
CA PHE A 114 -6.59 20.33 -6.95
C PHE A 114 -6.18 19.90 -5.54
N TYR A 115 -6.77 20.51 -4.51
CA TYR A 115 -6.60 20.03 -3.13
C TYR A 115 -7.37 18.71 -2.95
N THR A 116 -6.63 17.60 -2.83
CA THR A 116 -7.14 16.22 -2.82
C THR A 116 -7.91 15.85 -1.55
N ASP A 117 -7.79 16.64 -0.48
CA ASP A 117 -8.62 16.53 0.73
C ASP A 117 -10.05 17.08 0.53
N ARG A 118 -10.30 17.83 -0.55
CA ARG A 118 -11.58 18.50 -0.84
C ARG A 118 -12.19 18.12 -2.18
N VAL A 119 -11.36 17.70 -3.14
CA VAL A 119 -11.77 17.23 -4.47
C VAL A 119 -11.30 15.79 -4.65
N GLN A 120 -12.17 14.92 -5.16
CA GLN A 120 -11.79 13.53 -5.43
C GLN A 120 -10.94 13.49 -6.70
N VAL A 121 -9.66 13.15 -6.56
CA VAL A 121 -8.75 12.99 -7.68
C VAL A 121 -8.39 11.51 -7.80
N ALA A 122 -8.31 11.01 -9.03
CA ALA A 122 -7.92 9.62 -9.29
C ALA A 122 -7.07 9.51 -10.56
N LEU A 123 -6.19 8.50 -10.57
CA LEU A 123 -5.55 7.99 -11.78
C LEU A 123 -6.37 6.80 -12.28
N LEU A 124 -6.57 6.73 -13.58
CA LEU A 124 -7.27 5.67 -14.28
C LEU A 124 -6.29 5.00 -15.23
N GLU A 125 -6.19 3.69 -15.15
CA GLU A 125 -5.35 2.87 -16.01
C GLU A 125 -6.21 1.84 -16.72
N GLU A 126 -6.20 1.89 -18.05
CA GLU A 126 -6.85 0.89 -18.89
C GLU A 126 -5.91 -0.31 -19.06
N VAL A 127 -6.36 -1.49 -18.66
CA VAL A 127 -5.59 -2.72 -18.71
C VAL A 127 -6.00 -3.51 -19.95
N ALA A 128 -5.22 -3.39 -21.02
CA ALA A 128 -5.52 -4.02 -22.31
C ALA A 128 -5.64 -5.56 -22.23
N GLU A 129 -4.94 -6.20 -21.29
CA GLU A 129 -4.99 -7.65 -21.08
C GLU A 129 -6.32 -8.13 -20.49
N ASP A 130 -7.08 -7.24 -19.84
CA ASP A 130 -8.33 -7.54 -19.14
C ASP A 130 -9.55 -6.96 -19.89
N ASP A 131 -9.60 -7.09 -21.22
CA ASP A 131 -10.70 -6.58 -22.08
C ASP A 131 -10.97 -5.06 -21.92
N GLY A 132 -9.92 -4.29 -21.60
CA GLY A 132 -10.03 -2.84 -21.40
C GLY A 132 -10.63 -2.45 -20.05
N ASP A 133 -10.57 -3.34 -19.05
CA ASP A 133 -10.94 -3.01 -17.67
C ASP A 133 -10.13 -1.81 -17.16
N VAL A 134 -10.80 -0.97 -16.36
CA VAL A 134 -10.23 0.28 -15.88
C VAL A 134 -9.99 0.20 -14.38
N VAL A 135 -8.71 0.24 -14.01
CA VAL A 135 -8.30 0.33 -12.61
C VAL A 135 -8.29 1.79 -12.20
N VAL A 136 -8.96 2.09 -11.08
CA VAL A 136 -9.07 3.44 -10.51
C VAL A 136 -8.24 3.52 -9.23
N TYR A 137 -7.22 4.35 -9.25
CA TYR A 137 -6.37 4.64 -8.10
C TYR A 137 -6.77 5.99 -7.50
N PRO A 138 -7.39 6.04 -6.30
CA PRO A 138 -7.56 7.29 -5.57
C PRO A 138 -6.21 7.97 -5.40
N PHE A 139 -6.13 9.22 -5.81
CA PHE A 139 -4.92 10.01 -5.75
C PHE A 139 -4.97 10.91 -4.50
N PRO A 140 -3.88 11.03 -3.75
CA PRO A 140 -2.53 10.57 -4.04
C PRO A 140 -2.31 9.08 -3.78
N VAL A 141 -1.47 8.47 -4.61
CA VAL A 141 -1.05 7.08 -4.48
C VAL A 141 0.13 6.96 -3.51
N TRP A 142 0.29 5.81 -2.88
CA TRP A 142 1.46 5.45 -2.07
C TRP A 142 2.70 5.23 -2.95
N GLY A 143 2.54 4.58 -4.10
CA GLY A 143 3.66 4.24 -4.99
C GLY A 143 3.26 3.20 -6.02
N THR A 144 4.24 2.49 -6.55
CA THR A 144 4.03 1.41 -7.54
C THR A 144 4.32 0.02 -6.94
N ALA A 145 3.87 -1.04 -7.60
CA ALA A 145 4.27 -2.41 -7.30
C ALA A 145 5.79 -2.59 -7.42
N ALA A 146 6.42 -1.88 -8.37
CA ALA A 146 7.88 -1.84 -8.50
C ALA A 146 8.56 -1.18 -7.28
N ASP A 147 7.97 -0.13 -6.70
CA ASP A 147 8.48 0.46 -5.46
C ASP A 147 8.42 -0.53 -4.30
N LEU A 148 7.29 -1.23 -4.15
CA LEU A 148 7.15 -2.26 -3.12
C LEU A 148 8.17 -3.39 -3.31
N ALA A 149 8.32 -3.89 -4.55
CA ALA A 149 9.32 -4.91 -4.87
C ALA A 149 10.75 -4.43 -4.54
N ARG A 150 11.08 -3.17 -4.85
CA ARG A 150 12.37 -2.55 -4.50
C ARG A 150 12.61 -2.50 -2.99
N LEU A 151 11.58 -2.23 -2.18
CA LEU A 151 11.69 -2.22 -0.72
C LEU A 151 11.89 -3.63 -0.14
N ILE A 152 11.28 -4.64 -0.77
CA ILE A 152 11.41 -6.05 -0.39
C ILE A 152 12.77 -6.63 -0.84
N ASP A 153 13.34 -6.13 -1.94
CA ASP A 153 14.59 -6.60 -2.51
C ASP A 153 15.83 -6.14 -1.74
N VAL A 154 16.08 -6.76 -0.60
CA VAL A 154 17.19 -6.38 0.29
C VAL A 154 18.57 -6.63 -0.34
N VAL A 155 19.48 -5.68 -0.20
CA VAL A 155 20.81 -5.70 -0.83
C VAL A 155 21.87 -6.14 0.20
N PRO A 156 22.84 -7.01 -0.14
CA PRO A 156 23.93 -7.36 0.78
C PRO A 156 24.71 -6.14 1.27
N ASP A 157 24.94 -6.05 2.58
CA ASP A 157 25.66 -4.96 3.28
C ASP A 157 26.74 -5.52 4.23
N GLY A 158 27.07 -6.81 4.12
CA GLY A 158 28.08 -7.47 4.93
C GLY A 158 27.81 -8.96 5.09
N ASP A 159 28.70 -9.65 5.80
CA ASP A 159 28.55 -11.08 6.07
C ASP A 159 27.30 -11.31 6.93
N GLY A 160 26.35 -12.08 6.40
CA GLY A 160 25.07 -12.36 7.08
C GLY A 160 24.20 -11.12 7.30
N ARG A 161 24.40 -10.05 6.50
CA ARG A 161 23.66 -8.79 6.66
C ARG A 161 23.22 -8.23 5.33
N PHE A 162 21.96 -7.81 5.27
CA PHE A 162 21.35 -7.12 4.16
C PHE A 162 20.78 -5.79 4.62
N THR A 163 20.60 -4.86 3.70
CA THR A 163 19.90 -3.61 3.93
C THR A 163 18.71 -3.47 2.98
N SER A 164 17.59 -2.99 3.50
CA SER A 164 16.48 -2.50 2.69
C SER A 164 16.59 -0.99 2.57
N PRO A 165 16.46 -0.42 1.37
CA PRO A 165 16.43 1.03 1.22
C PRO A 165 15.22 1.63 1.94
N SER A 166 15.32 2.86 2.41
CA SER A 166 14.15 3.60 2.87
C SER A 166 13.17 3.81 1.71
N PHE A 167 11.89 3.87 2.04
CA PHE A 167 10.93 4.55 1.19
C PHE A 167 10.98 6.00 1.62
N PRO A 168 11.41 6.92 0.76
CA PRO A 168 11.75 8.24 1.24
C PRO A 168 10.43 8.92 1.67
N ASP A 169 10.30 9.17 2.99
CA ASP A 169 9.15 9.86 3.57
C ASP A 169 9.59 11.09 4.39
N PRO A 170 9.33 12.30 3.85
CA PRO A 170 8.95 12.49 2.46
C PRO A 170 10.16 12.20 1.54
N PRO A 171 9.98 12.12 0.21
CA PRO A 171 11.09 11.98 -0.74
C PRO A 171 12.25 12.93 -0.42
N LEU A 172 13.51 12.45 -0.56
CA LEU A 172 14.78 13.16 -0.24
C LEU A 172 14.68 14.71 -0.31
N GLY A 173 14.97 15.45 0.79
CA GLY A 173 15.24 16.90 0.69
C GLY A 173 14.87 17.89 1.83
N THR A 174 14.44 17.48 3.03
CA THR A 174 13.73 18.38 3.98
C THR A 174 14.48 19.60 4.51
N PHE A 175 13.85 20.77 4.34
CA PHE A 175 14.01 21.97 5.18
C PHE A 175 12.65 22.58 5.62
N VAL A 176 11.73 21.79 6.20
CA VAL A 176 10.69 22.32 7.11
C VAL A 176 10.31 21.27 8.16
N ASP A 177 10.28 21.66 9.43
CA ASP A 177 9.73 20.85 10.53
C ASP A 177 8.19 20.73 10.38
N ILE A 178 7.72 19.65 9.77
CA ILE A 178 6.31 19.26 9.85
C ILE A 178 6.05 18.71 11.27
N PRO A 179 5.14 19.32 12.07
CA PRO A 179 4.81 18.80 13.38
C PRO A 179 4.31 17.35 13.31
N ASP A 180 4.83 16.46 14.16
CA ASP A 180 4.54 15.02 14.17
C ASP A 180 3.05 14.66 14.07
N ARG A 181 2.16 15.49 14.61
CA ARG A 181 0.69 15.28 14.58
C ARG A 181 0.08 15.30 13.17
N PHE A 182 0.80 15.83 12.18
CA PHE A 182 0.36 15.91 10.79
C PHE A 182 1.09 14.93 9.88
N ARG A 183 2.11 14.21 10.37
CA ARG A 183 2.80 13.19 9.59
C ARG A 183 1.96 11.91 9.55
N PRO A 184 1.75 11.29 8.37
CA PRO A 184 1.20 9.94 8.30
C PRO A 184 2.00 8.99 9.18
N ARG A 185 1.32 7.96 9.72
CA ARG A 185 2.02 6.91 10.49
C ARG A 185 3.02 6.20 9.58
N GLN A 186 4.30 6.41 9.86
CA GLN A 186 5.44 5.75 9.23
C GLN A 186 5.58 4.32 9.75
N VAL A 187 4.65 3.42 9.38
CA VAL A 187 4.68 2.02 9.84
C VAL A 187 4.77 1.09 8.65
N ILE A 188 5.87 0.35 8.57
CA ILE A 188 6.04 -0.72 7.60
C ILE A 188 5.13 -1.89 7.98
N GLU A 189 4.39 -2.40 6.99
CA GLU A 189 3.51 -3.56 7.16
C GLU A 189 4.33 -4.81 7.52
N GLY A 190 3.79 -5.64 8.44
CA GLY A 190 4.46 -6.88 8.86
C GLY A 190 4.76 -7.83 7.70
N GLY A 191 3.85 -7.96 6.74
CA GLY A 191 4.07 -8.78 5.54
C GLY A 191 5.21 -8.30 4.66
N GLN A 192 5.51 -6.99 4.62
CA GLN A 192 6.70 -6.49 3.93
C GLN A 192 7.97 -6.97 4.64
N LEU A 193 7.99 -6.93 5.98
CA LEU A 193 9.11 -7.43 6.78
C LEU A 193 9.31 -8.94 6.57
N LEU A 194 8.23 -9.72 6.51
CA LEU A 194 8.27 -11.14 6.16
C LEU A 194 8.87 -11.36 4.76
N GLY A 195 8.44 -10.57 3.78
CA GLY A 195 8.98 -10.62 2.42
C GLY A 195 10.49 -10.34 2.37
N GLN A 196 10.96 -9.33 3.11
CA GLN A 196 12.39 -9.01 3.22
C GLN A 196 13.20 -10.17 3.81
N ALA A 197 12.67 -10.86 4.83
CA ALA A 197 13.31 -12.04 5.39
C ALA A 197 13.36 -13.23 4.41
N ILE A 198 12.28 -13.46 3.66
CA ILE A 198 12.23 -14.48 2.59
C ILE A 198 13.32 -14.22 1.55
N VAL A 199 13.44 -12.98 1.07
CA VAL A 199 14.47 -12.59 0.09
C VAL A 199 15.87 -12.73 0.67
N ALA A 200 16.11 -12.25 1.90
CA ALA A 200 17.42 -12.36 2.56
C ALA A 200 17.87 -13.82 2.73
N ALA A 201 16.97 -14.68 3.20
CA ALA A 201 17.24 -16.10 3.38
C ALA A 201 17.53 -16.80 2.05
N SER A 202 16.75 -16.50 1.00
CA SER A 202 16.98 -17.07 -0.33
C SER A 202 18.30 -16.59 -0.95
N LYS A 203 18.68 -15.32 -0.78
CA LYS A 203 20.00 -14.82 -1.21
C LYS A 203 21.15 -15.47 -0.44
N THR A 204 20.92 -15.92 0.79
CA THR A 204 21.89 -16.61 1.64
C THR A 204 22.07 -18.08 1.24
N VAL A 205 20.99 -18.74 0.78
CA VAL A 205 21.01 -20.15 0.35
C VAL A 205 20.39 -20.26 -1.06
N PRO A 206 21.09 -19.78 -2.11
CA PRO A 206 20.51 -19.56 -3.44
C PRO A 206 20.12 -20.84 -4.18
N ASP A 207 20.69 -21.99 -3.82
CA ASP A 207 20.40 -23.29 -4.45
C ASP A 207 19.14 -23.97 -3.89
N GLN A 208 18.44 -23.33 -2.94
CA GLN A 208 17.26 -23.86 -2.28
C GLN A 208 16.08 -22.91 -2.39
N ARG A 209 14.88 -23.47 -2.62
CA ARG A 209 13.63 -22.71 -2.63
C ARG A 209 13.10 -22.54 -1.22
N VAL A 210 12.33 -21.48 -0.99
CA VAL A 210 11.66 -21.25 0.29
C VAL A 210 10.45 -22.16 0.42
N VAL A 211 10.37 -22.89 1.54
CA VAL A 211 9.27 -23.83 1.85
C VAL A 211 8.30 -23.20 2.85
N SER A 212 8.81 -22.54 3.88
CA SER A 212 7.98 -21.86 4.87
C SER A 212 8.73 -20.71 5.51
N ALA A 213 7.99 -19.74 6.03
CA ALA A 213 8.53 -18.64 6.82
C ALA A 213 7.62 -18.31 7.99
N SER A 214 8.20 -18.04 9.14
CA SER A 214 7.53 -17.68 10.38
C SER A 214 8.15 -16.42 10.95
N MET A 215 7.35 -15.48 11.42
CA MET A 215 7.86 -14.21 11.94
C MET A 215 7.04 -13.69 13.13
N VAL A 216 7.75 -13.15 14.12
CA VAL A 216 7.19 -12.42 15.27
C VAL A 216 7.54 -10.94 15.12
N PHE A 217 6.53 -10.08 15.19
CA PHE A 217 6.67 -8.63 15.12
C PHE A 217 6.80 -8.05 16.52
N THR A 218 7.99 -7.55 16.85
CA THR A 218 8.31 -7.04 18.20
C THR A 218 8.12 -5.53 18.29
N ARG A 219 8.32 -4.81 17.19
CA ARG A 219 8.22 -3.34 17.14
C ARG A 219 7.91 -2.87 15.72
N ALA A 220 7.09 -1.82 15.62
CA ALA A 220 6.87 -1.12 14.35
C ALA A 220 8.17 -0.56 13.77
N ALA A 221 8.43 -0.88 12.50
CA ALA A 221 9.48 -0.31 11.67
C ALA A 221 8.95 0.89 10.88
N ARG A 222 9.83 1.80 10.45
CA ARG A 222 9.48 3.05 9.75
C ARG A 222 10.01 3.08 8.32
N PHE A 223 9.30 3.76 7.42
CA PHE A 223 9.68 3.91 6.01
C PHE A 223 10.84 4.88 5.78
N ASP A 224 10.91 5.94 6.59
CA ASP A 224 11.84 7.06 6.49
C ASP A 224 13.33 6.72 6.74
N SER A 225 13.63 5.49 7.13
CA SER A 225 14.98 5.06 7.50
C SER A 225 15.26 3.63 7.00
N PRO A 226 16.49 3.33 6.54
CA PRO A 226 16.84 1.99 6.12
C PRO A 226 16.61 0.94 7.20
N LEU A 227 16.34 -0.29 6.78
CA LEU A 227 16.26 -1.46 7.65
C LEU A 227 17.49 -2.34 7.43
N ALA A 228 17.97 -2.97 8.50
CA ALA A 228 18.92 -4.07 8.41
C ALA A 228 18.17 -5.40 8.54
N VAL A 229 18.48 -6.35 7.68
CA VAL A 229 18.07 -7.75 7.80
C VAL A 229 19.31 -8.58 8.07
N GLU A 230 19.47 -8.98 9.32
CA GLU A 230 20.55 -9.85 9.78
C GLU A 230 20.11 -11.31 9.63
N VAL A 231 21.03 -12.17 9.20
CA VAL A 231 20.76 -13.55 8.83
C VAL A 231 21.77 -14.46 9.52
N ASP A 232 21.26 -15.50 10.18
CA ASP A 232 22.06 -16.58 10.76
C ASP A 232 21.64 -17.94 10.19
N VAL A 233 22.58 -18.67 9.60
CA VAL A 233 22.33 -19.99 9.03
C VAL A 233 22.45 -21.03 10.14
N LEU A 234 21.34 -21.29 10.82
CA LEU A 234 21.28 -22.25 11.93
C LEU A 234 21.65 -23.67 11.48
N ARG A 235 21.30 -24.02 10.24
CA ARG A 235 21.65 -25.30 9.62
C ARG A 235 21.66 -25.17 8.10
N GLN A 236 22.73 -25.63 7.47
CA GLN A 236 22.80 -25.82 6.02
C GLN A 236 23.03 -27.29 5.68
N GLY A 237 22.05 -27.91 5.03
CA GLY A 237 22.11 -29.30 4.59
C GLY A 237 21.87 -29.39 3.09
N ARG A 238 22.20 -30.55 2.51
CA ARG A 238 21.98 -30.81 1.08
C ARG A 238 20.50 -30.68 0.67
N THR A 239 19.60 -31.16 1.53
CA THR A 239 18.16 -31.20 1.25
C THR A 239 17.39 -30.06 1.91
N TYR A 240 17.75 -29.71 3.16
CA TYR A 240 17.06 -28.67 3.92
C TYR A 240 18.07 -27.72 4.57
N SER A 241 17.70 -26.45 4.61
CA SER A 241 18.39 -25.43 5.40
C SER A 241 17.40 -24.64 6.25
N THR A 242 17.86 -24.18 7.40
CA THR A 242 17.09 -23.33 8.31
C THR A 242 17.88 -22.06 8.55
N VAL A 243 17.24 -20.93 8.30
CA VAL A 243 17.81 -19.61 8.39
C VAL A 243 17.01 -18.79 9.39
N GLU A 244 17.67 -18.21 10.37
CA GLU A 244 17.08 -17.20 11.23
C GLU A 244 17.29 -15.82 10.62
N THR A 245 16.24 -14.99 10.67
CA THR A 245 16.29 -13.61 10.18
C THR A 245 15.89 -12.65 11.30
N ARG A 246 16.67 -11.59 11.51
CA ARG A 246 16.35 -10.49 12.43
C ARG A 246 16.27 -9.20 11.66
N ILE A 247 15.18 -8.46 11.86
CA ILE A 247 14.99 -7.15 11.26
C ILE A 247 15.26 -6.11 12.32
N VAL A 248 16.22 -5.23 12.04
CA VAL A 248 16.74 -4.25 12.99
C VAL A 248 16.63 -2.85 12.38
N GLN A 249 16.11 -1.89 13.16
CA GLN A 249 16.09 -0.47 12.82
C GLN A 249 16.57 0.35 14.01
N HIS A 250 17.53 1.24 13.81
CA HIS A 250 18.11 2.06 14.88
C HIS A 250 18.55 1.22 16.11
N ASP A 251 19.27 0.13 15.86
CA ASP A 251 19.75 -0.85 16.86
C ASP A 251 18.65 -1.52 17.71
N LYS A 252 17.40 -1.49 17.23
CA LYS A 252 16.26 -2.14 17.89
C LYS A 252 15.66 -3.22 17.01
N LEU A 253 15.41 -4.38 17.62
CA LEU A 253 14.72 -5.49 16.97
C LEU A 253 13.26 -5.11 16.64
N CYS A 254 12.93 -5.13 15.36
CA CYS A 254 11.58 -4.90 14.83
C CYS A 254 10.83 -6.21 14.59
N ALA A 255 11.53 -7.23 14.10
CA ALA A 255 10.96 -8.56 13.89
C ALA A 255 12.05 -9.64 13.92
N VAL A 256 11.65 -10.87 14.25
CA VAL A 256 12.52 -12.05 14.20
C VAL A 256 11.74 -13.24 13.66
N GLY A 257 12.39 -14.06 12.85
CA GLY A 257 11.73 -15.18 12.17
C GLY A 257 12.67 -16.30 11.76
N LEU A 258 12.07 -17.40 11.32
CA LEU A 258 12.75 -18.55 10.76
C LEU A 258 12.24 -18.78 9.33
N VAL A 259 13.15 -19.07 8.42
CA VAL A 259 12.86 -19.47 7.05
C VAL A 259 13.40 -20.88 6.84
N LEU A 260 12.52 -21.78 6.37
CA LEU A 260 12.88 -23.14 5.96
C LEU A 260 13.03 -23.16 4.44
N LEU A 261 14.15 -23.71 3.97
CA LEU A 261 14.42 -23.88 2.55
C LEU A 261 14.69 -25.35 2.22
N ASP A 262 14.39 -25.76 0.99
CA ASP A 262 14.69 -27.09 0.48
C ASP A 262 15.28 -27.10 -0.93
N SER A 263 15.87 -28.23 -1.33
CA SER A 263 16.38 -28.46 -2.69
C SER A 263 15.29 -28.87 -3.70
N GLY A 264 14.02 -28.77 -3.33
CA GLY A 264 12.90 -29.37 -4.07
C GLY A 264 12.80 -30.90 -3.97
N GLY A 265 11.70 -31.42 -4.52
CA GLY A 265 11.41 -32.85 -4.62
C GLY A 265 10.19 -33.09 -5.51
N GLU A 266 10.12 -34.28 -6.12
CA GLU A 266 8.96 -34.74 -6.89
C GLU A 266 7.83 -35.21 -5.97
N ASP A 267 6.60 -35.09 -6.45
CA ASP A 267 5.42 -35.61 -5.76
C ASP A 267 5.46 -37.14 -5.67
N VAL A 268 5.41 -37.66 -4.44
CA VAL A 268 5.13 -39.08 -4.19
C VAL A 268 3.62 -39.33 -4.17
N TYR A 269 2.87 -38.39 -3.61
CA TYR A 269 1.40 -38.31 -3.62
C TYR A 269 0.98 -36.86 -3.38
N ARG A 270 -0.24 -36.50 -3.78
CA ARG A 270 -0.77 -35.13 -3.66
C ARG A 270 -2.16 -35.15 -3.05
N VAL A 271 -2.38 -34.30 -2.06
CA VAL A 271 -3.68 -33.97 -1.45
C VAL A 271 -3.70 -32.47 -1.27
N THR A 272 -4.78 -31.82 -1.70
CA THR A 272 -4.94 -30.36 -1.61
C THR A 272 -6.31 -30.03 -1.06
N ALA A 273 -6.42 -28.86 -0.41
CA ALA A 273 -7.73 -28.25 -0.17
C ALA A 273 -8.31 -27.77 -1.50
N GLU A 274 -9.64 -27.76 -1.60
CA GLU A 274 -10.36 -27.22 -2.75
C GLU A 274 -10.48 -25.70 -2.61
N MET A 275 -10.33 -24.98 -3.72
CA MET A 275 -10.61 -23.54 -3.77
C MET A 275 -12.12 -23.31 -3.55
N PRO A 276 -12.52 -22.34 -2.70
CA PRO A 276 -13.92 -21.99 -2.54
C PRO A 276 -14.51 -21.45 -3.85
N GLU A 277 -15.79 -21.72 -4.08
CA GLU A 277 -16.53 -21.17 -5.22
C GLU A 277 -16.78 -19.67 -4.99
N VAL A 278 -16.10 -18.82 -5.75
CA VAL A 278 -16.25 -17.36 -5.75
C VAL A 278 -16.32 -16.84 -7.18
N PRO A 279 -16.87 -15.64 -7.42
CA PRO A 279 -16.84 -15.00 -8.74
C PRO A 279 -15.42 -14.80 -9.26
N ASP A 280 -15.28 -14.70 -10.58
CA ASP A 280 -14.01 -14.37 -11.23
C ASP A 280 -13.50 -12.99 -10.74
N PRO A 281 -12.18 -12.77 -10.63
CA PRO A 281 -11.63 -11.47 -10.23
C PRO A 281 -12.22 -10.27 -10.97
N LEU A 282 -12.48 -10.38 -12.29
CA LEU A 282 -13.00 -9.26 -13.08
C LEU A 282 -14.51 -9.00 -12.84
N GLU A 283 -15.23 -9.95 -12.26
CA GLU A 283 -16.62 -9.77 -11.83
C GLU A 283 -16.71 -9.11 -10.43
N CYS A 284 -15.58 -9.04 -9.71
CA CYS A 284 -15.52 -8.51 -8.36
C CYS A 284 -15.21 -6.99 -8.34
N PRO A 285 -15.80 -6.22 -7.41
CA PRO A 285 -15.47 -4.80 -7.23
C PRO A 285 -13.97 -4.54 -6.99
N LEU A 286 -13.44 -3.51 -7.66
CA LEU A 286 -12.09 -3.00 -7.39
C LEU A 286 -11.97 -2.47 -5.96
N ARG A 287 -10.84 -2.74 -5.32
CA ARG A 287 -10.46 -2.14 -4.04
C ARG A 287 -9.00 -1.70 -4.07
N ASP A 288 -8.75 -0.43 -4.37
CA ASP A 288 -7.38 0.08 -4.37
C ASP A 288 -6.92 0.59 -2.99
N PHE A 289 -5.61 0.46 -2.74
CA PHE A 289 -4.88 0.96 -1.57
C PHE A 289 -3.75 1.92 -1.97
N GLY A 290 -3.84 2.54 -3.14
CA GLY A 290 -2.88 3.52 -3.65
C GLY A 290 -1.58 2.89 -4.15
N VAL A 291 -1.58 1.64 -4.63
CA VAL A 291 -0.35 1.01 -5.17
C VAL A 291 -0.57 0.70 -6.64
N ILE A 292 -0.06 1.55 -7.52
CA ILE A 292 -0.16 1.38 -8.97
C ILE A 292 0.48 0.05 -9.37
N GLY A 293 -0.16 -0.73 -10.23
CA GLY A 293 0.32 -2.06 -10.61
C GLY A 293 -0.02 -3.17 -9.63
N ARG A 294 -0.60 -2.88 -8.45
CA ARG A 294 -1.19 -3.89 -7.56
C ARG A 294 -2.70 -3.86 -7.71
N ASP A 295 -3.26 -4.92 -8.29
CA ASP A 295 -4.70 -5.04 -8.43
C ASP A 295 -5.29 -5.87 -7.32
N ILE A 296 -6.41 -5.38 -6.79
CA ILE A 296 -7.12 -6.02 -5.69
C ILE A 296 -8.60 -5.95 -6.03
N ARG A 297 -9.25 -7.12 -6.00
CA ARG A 297 -10.69 -7.27 -6.22
C ARG A 297 -11.26 -8.03 -5.03
N VAL A 298 -12.32 -7.49 -4.44
CA VAL A 298 -12.91 -8.08 -3.23
C VAL A 298 -14.23 -8.71 -3.59
N VAL A 299 -14.37 -10.00 -3.32
CA VAL A 299 -15.63 -10.73 -3.55
C VAL A 299 -16.76 -10.04 -2.80
N ASP A 300 -17.89 -9.84 -3.50
CA ASP A 300 -19.08 -9.12 -3.03
C ASP A 300 -18.84 -7.67 -2.55
N GLY A 301 -17.65 -7.10 -2.80
CA GLY A 301 -17.28 -5.80 -2.24
C GLY A 301 -17.23 -5.79 -0.71
N ALA A 302 -17.06 -6.95 -0.09
CA ALA A 302 -17.16 -7.23 1.35
C ALA A 302 -16.20 -6.46 2.29
N TYR A 303 -15.29 -5.66 1.72
CA TYR A 303 -14.24 -4.93 2.43
C TYR A 303 -14.35 -3.43 2.13
N ASN A 304 -15.51 -2.85 2.46
CA ASN A 304 -15.90 -1.48 2.09
C ASN A 304 -15.95 -0.48 3.26
N PHE A 305 -15.69 -0.93 4.48
CA PHE A 305 -15.68 -0.13 5.72
C PHE A 305 -17.00 0.55 6.09
N ASP A 306 -18.10 0.23 5.42
CA ASP A 306 -19.45 0.67 5.80
C ASP A 306 -19.80 0.06 7.18
N PRO A 307 -20.12 0.87 8.19
CA PRO A 307 -20.46 0.36 9.53
C PRO A 307 -21.73 -0.51 9.55
N ASP A 308 -22.59 -0.42 8.54
CA ASP A 308 -23.82 -1.19 8.45
C ASP A 308 -23.69 -2.45 7.58
N ASP A 309 -22.58 -2.60 6.84
CA ASP A 309 -22.29 -3.80 6.05
C ASP A 309 -21.66 -4.89 6.91
N MET A 310 -22.51 -5.80 7.39
CA MET A 310 -22.09 -6.96 8.18
C MET A 310 -22.02 -8.23 7.34
N GLY A 311 -21.14 -9.15 7.74
CA GLY A 311 -21.00 -10.44 7.07
C GLY A 311 -20.35 -11.51 7.94
N PRO A 312 -20.15 -12.72 7.38
CA PRO A 312 -19.39 -13.76 8.05
C PRO A 312 -17.96 -13.29 8.35
N PRO A 313 -17.26 -13.90 9.35
CA PRO A 313 -15.93 -13.50 9.76
C PRO A 313 -14.84 -13.95 8.76
N GLU A 314 -15.02 -13.64 7.48
CA GLU A 314 -14.15 -14.07 6.40
C GLU A 314 -14.08 -13.01 5.29
N LEU A 315 -12.97 -12.97 4.57
CA LEU A 315 -12.79 -12.17 3.36
C LEU A 315 -12.19 -13.03 2.26
N PHE A 316 -12.68 -12.83 1.04
CA PHE A 316 -12.13 -13.43 -0.17
C PHE A 316 -11.62 -12.30 -1.06
N VAL A 317 -10.32 -12.29 -1.31
CA VAL A 317 -9.66 -11.17 -1.99
C VAL A 317 -8.78 -11.70 -3.11
N TRP A 318 -9.11 -11.34 -4.34
CA TRP A 318 -8.25 -11.57 -5.48
C TRP A 318 -7.17 -10.48 -5.51
N MET A 319 -5.91 -10.87 -5.68
CA MET A 319 -4.79 -9.94 -5.81
C MET A 319 -3.81 -10.39 -6.89
N ARG A 320 -3.21 -9.42 -7.60
CA ARG A 320 -2.02 -9.60 -8.43
C ARG A 320 -1.12 -8.36 -8.43
N TYR A 321 0.11 -8.54 -8.90
CA TYR A 321 1.14 -7.50 -9.10
C TYR A 321 1.59 -7.50 -10.57
N ARG A 322 1.09 -6.55 -11.37
CA ARG A 322 1.33 -6.50 -12.82
C ARG A 322 2.81 -6.36 -13.18
N ASP A 323 3.54 -5.55 -12.40
CA ASP A 323 4.99 -5.37 -12.59
C ASP A 323 5.75 -6.53 -11.93
N ARG A 324 6.12 -7.52 -12.75
CA ARG A 324 6.72 -8.78 -12.31
C ARG A 324 8.20 -8.64 -11.89
N PRO A 325 8.59 -9.17 -10.73
CA PRO A 325 9.95 -9.63 -10.50
C PRO A 325 10.08 -11.13 -10.85
N GLU A 326 11.09 -11.47 -11.67
CA GLU A 326 11.27 -12.84 -12.18
C GLU A 326 11.84 -13.82 -11.14
N ALA A 327 12.48 -13.34 -10.07
CA ALA A 327 13.10 -14.19 -9.07
C ALA A 327 12.03 -14.94 -8.24
N PRO A 328 12.09 -16.28 -8.12
CA PRO A 328 11.11 -17.06 -7.36
C PRO A 328 10.93 -16.59 -5.90
N ALA A 329 12.03 -16.19 -5.25
CA ALA A 329 11.98 -15.64 -3.89
C ALA A 329 11.20 -14.33 -3.80
N MET A 330 11.22 -13.51 -4.84
CA MET A 330 10.44 -12.27 -4.88
C MET A 330 8.95 -12.56 -5.10
N GLN A 331 8.62 -13.55 -5.93
CA GLN A 331 7.24 -14.00 -6.10
C GLN A 331 6.67 -14.52 -4.77
N ALA A 332 7.42 -15.37 -4.05
CA ALA A 332 7.05 -15.83 -2.72
C ALA A 332 6.91 -14.68 -1.71
N ALA A 333 7.82 -13.69 -1.75
CA ALA A 333 7.78 -12.53 -0.88
C ALA A 333 6.57 -11.62 -1.14
N LEU A 334 6.20 -11.39 -2.41
CA LEU A 334 5.02 -10.61 -2.78
C LEU A 334 3.72 -11.32 -2.39
N LEU A 335 3.65 -12.65 -2.53
CA LEU A 335 2.52 -13.44 -2.03
C LEU A 335 2.40 -13.37 -0.50
N ALA A 336 3.54 -13.44 0.19
CA ALA A 336 3.58 -13.32 1.64
C ALA A 336 3.19 -11.92 2.13
N GLN A 337 3.40 -10.87 1.33
CA GLN A 337 3.19 -9.48 1.73
C GLN A 337 1.76 -9.20 2.22
N ALA A 338 0.75 -9.76 1.54
CA ALA A 338 -0.66 -9.49 1.85
C ALA A 338 -1.21 -10.31 3.03
N THR A 339 -0.47 -11.31 3.51
CA THR A 339 -0.93 -12.24 4.56
C THR A 339 -1.19 -11.58 5.91
N THR A 340 -0.65 -10.38 6.13
CA THR A 340 -0.85 -9.62 7.37
C THR A 340 -2.00 -8.61 7.31
N HIS A 341 -2.69 -8.50 6.17
CA HIS A 341 -3.63 -7.42 5.90
C HIS A 341 -5.06 -7.77 6.34
N TYR A 342 -5.64 -8.82 5.75
CA TYR A 342 -7.09 -8.96 5.71
C TYR A 342 -7.74 -9.62 6.93
N THR A 343 -7.01 -10.44 7.69
CA THR A 343 -7.61 -11.20 8.81
C THR A 343 -8.20 -10.28 9.90
N ILE A 344 -7.61 -9.11 10.12
CA ILE A 344 -8.13 -8.11 11.07
C ILE A 344 -9.51 -7.65 10.60
N GLY A 345 -9.61 -7.19 9.36
CA GLY A 345 -10.88 -6.77 8.74
C GLY A 345 -11.92 -7.89 8.70
N ALA A 346 -11.51 -9.11 8.32
CA ALA A 346 -12.38 -10.28 8.33
C ALA A 346 -13.02 -10.51 9.71
N SER A 347 -12.23 -10.38 10.78
CA SER A 347 -12.72 -10.56 12.15
C SER A 347 -13.74 -9.50 12.62
N MET A 348 -13.77 -8.35 11.95
CA MET A 348 -14.65 -7.22 12.28
C MET A 348 -16.01 -7.31 11.58
N ARG A 349 -16.08 -7.99 10.43
CA ARG A 349 -17.30 -8.09 9.60
C ARG A 349 -18.58 -8.51 10.35
N PRO A 350 -18.56 -9.39 11.37
CA PRO A 350 -19.80 -9.77 12.04
C PRO A 350 -20.43 -8.67 12.91
N PHE A 351 -19.79 -7.52 13.09
CA PHE A 351 -20.16 -6.53 14.09
C PHE A 351 -20.48 -5.16 13.48
N GLN A 352 -21.73 -4.72 13.66
CA GLN A 352 -22.16 -3.38 13.25
C GLN A 352 -21.31 -2.29 13.92
N GLY A 353 -20.90 -1.29 13.15
CA GLY A 353 -20.13 -0.14 13.62
C GLY A 353 -18.67 -0.42 13.92
N ILE A 354 -18.20 -1.68 13.86
CA ILE A 354 -16.80 -2.03 14.05
C ILE A 354 -16.20 -2.37 12.69
N THR A 355 -15.47 -1.43 12.11
CA THR A 355 -14.77 -1.62 10.83
C THR A 355 -13.33 -1.14 10.94
N GLU A 356 -12.49 -1.50 9.97
CA GLU A 356 -11.12 -1.00 9.94
C GLU A 356 -11.01 0.51 9.70
N ALA A 357 -12.09 1.22 9.38
CA ALA A 357 -12.09 2.69 9.42
C ALA A 357 -11.82 3.24 10.84
N LEU A 358 -12.02 2.42 11.89
CA LEU A 358 -11.68 2.69 13.28
C LEU A 358 -10.22 2.38 13.62
N ALA A 359 -9.54 1.57 12.80
CA ALA A 359 -8.14 1.25 13.00
C ALA A 359 -7.34 2.56 13.04
N HIS A 360 -6.38 2.60 13.96
CA HIS A 360 -5.49 3.73 14.18
C HIS A 360 -6.15 5.03 14.68
N LYS A 361 -7.49 5.08 14.79
CA LYS A 361 -8.26 6.19 15.35
C LYS A 361 -8.78 5.87 16.75
N THR A 362 -9.60 4.84 16.87
CA THR A 362 -10.19 4.37 18.15
C THR A 362 -9.73 2.96 18.50
N LEU A 363 -9.27 2.18 17.52
CA LEU A 363 -8.70 0.85 17.72
C LEU A 363 -7.20 0.81 17.39
N SER A 364 -6.43 0.23 18.30
CA SER A 364 -5.07 -0.24 18.05
C SER A 364 -5.13 -1.62 17.40
N THR A 365 -4.70 -1.71 16.15
CA THR A 365 -4.60 -2.94 15.39
C THR A 365 -3.14 -3.22 15.02
N GLY A 366 -2.77 -4.49 14.85
CA GLY A 366 -1.47 -4.85 14.30
C GLY A 366 -1.19 -6.36 14.31
N PRO A 367 -0.49 -6.88 13.29
CA PRO A 367 -0.04 -8.26 13.28
C PRO A 367 1.00 -8.48 14.39
N MET A 368 0.94 -9.64 15.05
CA MET A 368 1.88 -10.04 16.09
C MET A 368 2.75 -11.20 15.62
N THR A 369 2.16 -12.18 14.96
CA THR A 369 2.88 -13.29 14.34
C THR A 369 2.23 -13.67 13.03
N VAL A 370 3.05 -14.16 12.10
CA VAL A 370 2.60 -14.76 10.84
C VAL A 370 3.43 -15.99 10.55
N ASP A 371 2.77 -17.04 10.06
CA ASP A 371 3.39 -18.28 9.61
C ASP A 371 2.83 -18.60 8.21
N ILE A 372 3.68 -18.80 7.22
CA ILE A 372 3.29 -19.18 5.85
C ILE A 372 4.05 -20.43 5.40
N ALA A 373 3.35 -21.34 4.73
CA ALA A 373 3.92 -22.47 4.01
C ALA A 373 3.54 -22.37 2.52
N PHE A 374 4.52 -22.58 1.64
CA PHE A 374 4.37 -22.60 0.20
C PHE A 374 4.24 -24.03 -0.30
N HIS A 375 3.20 -24.31 -1.07
CA HIS A 375 2.81 -25.67 -1.49
C HIS A 375 3.02 -25.93 -2.98
N ASP A 376 2.91 -24.88 -3.81
CA ASP A 376 3.04 -24.96 -5.26
C ASP A 376 3.69 -23.67 -5.80
N GLU A 377 4.09 -23.68 -7.07
CA GLU A 377 4.61 -22.50 -7.74
C GLU A 377 3.49 -21.50 -8.03
N ALA A 378 3.80 -20.22 -7.84
CA ALA A 378 2.87 -19.12 -8.00
C ALA A 378 3.59 -17.93 -8.63
N ASN A 379 2.93 -17.31 -9.59
CA ASN A 379 3.42 -16.14 -10.30
C ASN A 379 2.65 -14.92 -9.82
N ALA A 380 3.31 -14.01 -9.08
CA ALA A 380 2.65 -12.86 -8.46
C ALA A 380 1.88 -11.94 -9.43
N ALA A 381 2.15 -12.03 -10.74
CA ALA A 381 1.41 -11.28 -11.77
C ALA A 381 0.06 -11.91 -12.15
N ASP A 382 -0.14 -13.19 -11.86
CA ASP A 382 -1.43 -13.86 -12.06
C ASP A 382 -2.36 -13.59 -10.85
N TRP A 383 -3.66 -13.73 -11.07
CA TRP A 383 -4.64 -13.59 -10.00
C TRP A 383 -4.51 -14.70 -8.97
N HIS A 384 -4.44 -14.30 -7.70
CA HIS A 384 -4.43 -15.19 -6.55
C HIS A 384 -5.59 -14.86 -5.60
N LEU A 385 -6.37 -15.87 -5.23
CA LEU A 385 -7.44 -15.75 -4.26
C LEU A 385 -6.89 -15.97 -2.85
N TYR A 386 -6.96 -14.93 -2.03
CA TYR A 386 -6.69 -14.99 -0.60
C TYR A 386 -8.00 -15.25 0.15
N GLU A 387 -8.13 -16.46 0.65
CA GLU A 387 -9.17 -16.87 1.60
C GLU A 387 -8.73 -16.48 3.03
N ASN A 388 -9.52 -15.66 3.72
CA ASN A 388 -9.15 -15.06 5.01
C ASN A 388 -10.20 -15.29 6.11
N PRO A 389 -10.41 -16.53 6.62
CA PRO A 389 -11.32 -16.76 7.71
C PRO A 389 -10.66 -16.36 9.04
N ALA A 390 -11.34 -15.51 9.80
CA ALA A 390 -11.04 -15.24 11.19
C ALA A 390 -11.69 -16.32 12.07
N ILE A 391 -10.87 -17.10 12.75
CA ILE A 391 -11.31 -18.23 13.57
C ILE A 391 -11.49 -17.87 15.05
N TYR A 392 -10.91 -16.73 15.47
CA TYR A 392 -11.03 -16.24 16.83
C TYR A 392 -10.90 -14.72 16.86
N ALA A 393 -11.78 -14.06 17.62
CA ALA A 393 -11.63 -12.67 18.02
C ALA A 393 -12.07 -12.53 19.48
N GLY A 394 -11.20 -12.02 20.34
CA GLY A 394 -11.48 -11.91 21.76
C GLY A 394 -10.25 -11.60 22.59
N ARG A 395 -10.47 -11.09 23.80
CA ARG A 395 -9.41 -10.76 24.78
C ARG A 395 -8.31 -9.84 24.21
N GLY A 396 -8.66 -8.97 23.25
CA GLY A 396 -7.74 -8.07 22.60
C GLY A 396 -6.89 -8.70 21.49
N HIS A 397 -7.29 -9.86 20.98
CA HIS A 397 -6.60 -10.65 19.97
C HIS A 397 -7.54 -11.11 18.87
N VAL A 398 -6.96 -11.34 17.69
CA VAL A 398 -7.60 -11.93 16.52
C VAL A 398 -6.69 -13.03 15.97
N GLN A 399 -7.26 -14.14 15.52
CA GLN A 399 -6.55 -15.20 14.84
C GLN A 399 -7.28 -15.60 13.56
N GLY A 400 -6.53 -15.85 12.49
CA GLY A 400 -7.04 -16.39 11.22
C GLY A 400 -6.15 -17.49 10.65
N GLN A 401 -6.72 -18.30 9.76
CA GLN A 401 -6.04 -19.38 9.05
C GLN A 401 -6.38 -19.27 7.56
N GLY A 402 -5.53 -18.58 6.81
CA GLY A 402 -5.79 -18.30 5.41
C GLY A 402 -5.17 -19.30 4.44
N ARG A 403 -5.68 -19.26 3.21
CA ARG A 403 -5.19 -20.02 2.07
C ARG A 403 -5.07 -19.10 0.87
N ILE A 404 -4.09 -19.38 0.03
CA ILE A 404 -3.86 -18.66 -1.21
C ILE A 404 -4.01 -19.67 -2.34
N PHE A 405 -4.92 -19.40 -3.28
CA PHE A 405 -5.14 -20.22 -4.46
C PHE A 405 -4.75 -19.44 -5.71
N ALA A 406 -4.16 -20.11 -6.70
CA ALA A 406 -4.08 -19.57 -8.05
C ALA A 406 -5.47 -19.57 -8.70
N GLN A 407 -5.69 -18.74 -9.74
CA GLN A 407 -6.97 -18.66 -10.44
C GLN A 407 -7.44 -20.01 -11.03
N ASP A 408 -6.52 -20.92 -11.32
CA ASP A 408 -6.80 -22.28 -11.80
C ASP A 408 -7.27 -23.26 -10.69
N GLY A 409 -7.35 -22.81 -9.44
CA GLY A 409 -7.78 -23.58 -8.28
C GLY A 409 -6.66 -24.30 -7.51
N ARG A 410 -5.40 -24.24 -7.95
CA ARG A 410 -4.27 -24.82 -7.20
C ARG A 410 -4.05 -24.08 -5.88
N LEU A 411 -3.93 -24.81 -4.78
CA LEU A 411 -3.50 -24.25 -3.50
C LEU A 411 -2.00 -23.95 -3.55
N VAL A 412 -1.64 -22.67 -3.58
CA VAL A 412 -0.24 -22.24 -3.69
C VAL A 412 0.42 -22.01 -2.32
N ALA A 413 -0.35 -21.58 -1.33
CA ALA A 413 0.16 -21.37 0.02
C ALA A 413 -0.95 -21.44 1.07
N SER A 414 -0.56 -21.64 2.34
CA SER A 414 -1.44 -21.48 3.50
C SER A 414 -0.72 -20.72 4.59
N TYR A 415 -1.45 -19.94 5.38
CA TYR A 415 -0.87 -19.15 6.44
C TYR A 415 -1.74 -19.07 7.69
N SER A 416 -1.13 -18.72 8.81
CA SER A 416 -1.80 -18.38 10.06
C SER A 416 -1.36 -16.98 10.48
N LEU A 417 -2.31 -16.16 10.92
CA LEU A 417 -2.04 -14.84 11.46
C LEU A 417 -2.55 -14.74 12.88
N HIS A 418 -1.71 -14.26 13.80
CA HIS A 418 -2.13 -13.76 15.10
C HIS A 418 -1.97 -12.25 15.10
N ALA A 419 -3.05 -11.53 15.40
CA ALA A 419 -3.07 -10.07 15.47
C ALA A 419 -3.62 -9.58 16.81
N MET A 420 -3.41 -8.29 17.09
CA MET A 420 -4.06 -7.59 18.17
C MET A 420 -5.12 -6.63 17.63
N VAL A 421 -6.24 -6.55 18.34
CA VAL A 421 -7.27 -5.51 18.17
C VAL A 421 -7.67 -5.06 19.56
N ARG A 422 -7.36 -3.81 19.92
CA ARG A 422 -7.60 -3.25 21.26
C ARG A 422 -8.14 -1.83 21.15
N SER A 423 -9.06 -1.44 22.01
CA SER A 423 -9.49 -0.04 22.10
C SER A 423 -8.37 0.84 22.68
N PHE A 424 -8.22 2.07 22.17
CA PHE A 424 -7.34 3.07 22.79
C PHE A 424 -7.88 3.57 24.14
N ASP A 425 -9.21 3.62 24.28
CA ASP A 425 -9.91 3.95 25.53
C ASP A 425 -10.59 2.71 26.12
N ALA A 426 -10.40 2.47 27.42
CA ALA A 426 -10.93 1.30 28.11
C ALA A 426 -12.47 1.31 28.28
N ASP A 427 -13.15 2.40 27.90
CA ASP A 427 -14.61 2.51 28.00
C ASP A 427 -15.31 1.78 26.85
N ALA A 428 -15.36 0.46 26.97
CA ALA A 428 -16.10 -0.47 26.10
C ALA A 428 -17.62 -0.15 25.96
N LYS A 429 -18.15 0.82 26.72
CA LYS A 429 -19.56 1.25 26.64
C LYS A 429 -19.87 2.17 25.45
N GLN A 430 -18.87 2.79 24.83
CA GLN A 430 -19.10 3.70 23.69
C GLN A 430 -19.04 3.01 22.32
N LEU A 431 -18.50 1.79 22.23
CA LEU A 431 -18.32 1.05 20.96
C LEU A 431 -19.53 0.19 20.55
N GLY A 432 -20.72 0.46 21.11
CA GLY A 432 -21.93 -0.33 20.85
C GLY A 432 -22.19 -1.35 21.95
N GLY A 433 -23.35 -1.25 22.58
CA GLY A 433 -23.68 -1.97 23.80
C GLY A 433 -23.60 -3.50 23.64
N PHE A 434 -22.61 -4.10 24.29
CA PHE A 434 -22.71 -5.48 24.76
C PHE A 434 -23.80 -5.56 25.83
N THR A 435 -25.06 -5.63 25.43
CA THR A 435 -26.09 -6.20 26.30
C THR A 435 -26.05 -7.70 26.14
N SER A 436 -25.49 -8.36 27.16
CA SER A 436 -25.81 -9.75 27.44
C SER A 436 -27.32 -9.85 27.70
N ALA A 437 -28.02 -10.73 27.01
CA ALA A 437 -29.27 -11.30 27.51
C ALA A 437 -29.56 -12.65 26.83
N MET A 438 -29.41 -13.69 27.66
CA MET A 438 -29.88 -15.09 27.57
C MET A 438 -29.34 -16.01 26.47
#